data_AF-A0A4R6Z034-F1
#
_entry.id   AF-A0A4R6Z034-F1
#
_cell.length_a   1.000
_cell.length_b   1.000
_cell.length_c   1.000
_cell.angle_alpha   90.00
_cell.angle_beta   90.00
_cell.angle_gamma   90.00
#
_symmetry.space_group_name_H-M   'P 1'
#
loop_
_entity.id
_entity.type
_entity.pdbx_description
1 polymer ?
#
loop_
_entity_poly.entity_id
_entity_poly.type
_entity_poly.pdbx_seq_one_letter_code
_entity_poly.pdbx_strand_id
1 'polypeptide(L)'
;MASSSNKKNSAAFVAGAGGASGGSIRRNFIDAPMAAARQPMMDAALGVYAYLQLLPAAFADSQRRELERLVRSVGDSDPRVRALKLSIEQAQVLRDTADLGRARIDRTLEAIARERDAFHGFVSDESLQPQRGLLVRISSDATGSSHALEGRTADDGYFRIDLGERTGSGVKPPPRGSSVEKSSTDSQADSAAAEPARAGRVEIFDTRGNLLLRDTTLLPLDQGTVYREYLLGGAPDRPAAAPPTKPTPPPVAEPAPAAERVAARKPAKAGPAKGKNKR
;
A
#
# COMPACT_ATOMS: atom_id res chain seq x y z
N MET A 1 -9.38 12.92 -75.23
CA MET A 1 -9.17 12.24 -73.93
C MET A 1 -9.41 13.25 -72.83
N ALA A 2 -10.26 12.95 -71.85
CA ALA A 2 -10.57 13.86 -70.75
C ALA A 2 -10.29 13.13 -69.41
N SER A 3 -9.51 13.76 -68.54
CA SER A 3 -9.18 13.21 -67.22
C SER A 3 -10.17 13.73 -66.18
N SER A 4 -11.01 12.86 -65.62
CA SER A 4 -11.96 13.23 -64.56
C SER A 4 -11.36 13.00 -63.17
N SER A 5 -11.11 14.08 -62.44
CA SER A 5 -10.60 14.06 -61.08
C SER A 5 -11.74 13.79 -60.07
N ASN A 6 -11.82 12.55 -59.55
CA ASN A 6 -12.87 12.18 -58.61
C ASN A 6 -12.55 12.64 -57.18
N LYS A 7 -12.88 13.89 -56.87
CA LYS A 7 -12.60 14.55 -55.58
C LYS A 7 -13.78 14.40 -54.62
N LYS A 8 -13.93 13.24 -53.96
CA LYS A 8 -15.03 13.00 -53.00
C LYS A 8 -14.61 12.28 -51.71
N ASN A 9 -15.05 12.87 -50.59
CA ASN A 9 -15.41 12.23 -49.31
C ASN A 9 -14.31 11.82 -48.30
N SER A 10 -13.49 12.79 -47.87
CA SER A 10 -12.82 12.75 -46.55
C SER A 10 -13.76 13.24 -45.42
N ALA A 11 -15.00 12.74 -45.36
CA ALA A 11 -16.07 13.25 -44.49
C ALA A 11 -16.99 12.15 -43.91
N ALA A 12 -16.49 10.91 -43.79
CA ALA A 12 -17.25 9.75 -43.31
C ALA A 12 -16.95 9.34 -41.86
N PHE A 13 -16.42 10.26 -41.02
CA PHE A 13 -15.98 9.93 -39.65
C PHE A 13 -16.94 10.37 -38.53
N VAL A 14 -17.97 11.20 -38.80
CA VAL A 14 -18.76 11.84 -37.73
C VAL A 14 -20.29 11.68 -37.88
N ALA A 15 -20.82 11.23 -39.02
CA ALA A 15 -22.26 11.25 -39.30
C ALA A 15 -22.88 9.87 -39.56
N GLY A 16 -23.43 9.26 -38.50
CA GLY A 16 -24.61 8.39 -38.56
C GLY A 16 -24.39 6.88 -38.65
N ALA A 17 -24.70 6.16 -37.57
CA ALA A 17 -25.80 5.17 -37.51
C ALA A 17 -25.75 4.27 -36.24
N GLY A 18 -26.85 4.23 -35.50
CA GLY A 18 -27.36 3.08 -34.73
C GLY A 18 -26.44 2.22 -33.86
N GLY A 19 -26.63 2.29 -32.53
CA GLY A 19 -26.44 1.12 -31.65
C GLY A 19 -25.23 1.14 -30.71
N ALA A 20 -24.35 2.15 -30.79
CA ALA A 20 -23.32 2.35 -29.78
C ALA A 20 -23.97 2.85 -28.46
N SER A 21 -24.40 1.93 -27.59
CA SER A 21 -24.88 2.30 -26.26
C SER A 21 -23.77 3.03 -25.50
N GLY A 22 -24.11 3.90 -24.53
CA GLY A 22 -23.09 4.65 -23.79
C GLY A 22 -22.00 3.78 -23.15
N GLY A 23 -22.32 2.51 -22.87
CA GLY A 23 -21.38 1.50 -22.36
C GLY A 23 -20.41 0.90 -23.38
N SER A 24 -20.57 1.12 -24.69
CA SER A 24 -19.57 0.75 -25.71
C SER A 24 -18.59 1.88 -25.99
N ILE A 25 -19.04 3.13 -25.93
CA ILE A 25 -18.16 4.31 -26.04
C ILE A 25 -17.24 4.39 -24.81
N ARG A 26 -17.78 4.23 -23.60
CA ARG A 26 -16.96 4.13 -22.38
C ARG A 26 -15.94 2.99 -22.47
N ARG A 27 -16.37 1.78 -22.87
CA ARG A 27 -15.47 0.63 -22.98
C ARG A 27 -14.32 0.85 -23.95
N ASN A 28 -14.58 1.44 -25.13
CA ASN A 28 -13.55 1.53 -26.17
C ASN A 28 -12.65 2.77 -26.03
N PHE A 29 -13.14 3.87 -25.41
CA PHE A 29 -12.39 5.14 -25.32
C PHE A 29 -11.92 5.52 -23.90
N ILE A 30 -12.44 4.87 -22.86
CA ILE A 30 -12.04 5.11 -21.46
C ILE A 30 -11.48 3.81 -20.87
N ASP A 31 -12.28 2.74 -20.82
CA ASP A 31 -11.90 1.54 -20.07
C ASP A 31 -10.77 0.76 -20.76
N ALA A 32 -10.82 0.60 -22.09
CA ALA A 32 -9.78 -0.08 -22.86
C ALA A 32 -8.40 0.62 -22.80
N PRO A 33 -8.26 1.93 -23.05
CA PRO A 33 -6.96 2.60 -22.90
C PRO A 33 -6.49 2.64 -21.44
N MET A 34 -7.39 2.76 -20.45
CA MET A 34 -7.00 2.63 -19.03
C MET A 34 -6.52 1.21 -18.70
N ALA A 35 -7.18 0.16 -19.19
CA ALA A 35 -6.75 -1.22 -19.00
C ALA A 35 -5.41 -1.51 -19.69
N ALA A 36 -5.20 -0.97 -20.90
CA ALA A 36 -3.94 -1.08 -21.63
C ALA A 36 -2.79 -0.30 -20.95
N ALA A 37 -3.08 0.86 -20.36
CA ALA A 37 -2.11 1.65 -19.59
C ALA A 37 -1.84 1.10 -18.18
N ARG A 38 -2.75 0.29 -17.63
CA ARG A 38 -2.62 -0.28 -16.28
C ARG A 38 -1.36 -1.14 -16.13
N GLN A 39 -1.08 -2.01 -17.10
CA GLN A 39 0.13 -2.86 -17.08
C GLN A 39 1.44 -2.04 -17.03
N PRO A 40 1.76 -1.18 -18.02
CA PRO A 40 3.01 -0.40 -17.98
C PRO A 40 3.10 0.59 -16.81
N MET A 41 1.96 1.07 -16.27
CA MET A 41 1.96 1.88 -15.05
C MET A 41 2.28 1.05 -13.81
N MET A 42 1.77 -0.18 -13.70
CA MET A 42 2.16 -1.11 -12.63
C MET A 42 3.63 -1.52 -12.78
N ASP A 43 4.10 -1.84 -13.97
CA ASP A 43 5.52 -2.20 -14.23
C ASP A 43 6.47 -1.06 -13.85
N ALA A 44 6.12 0.19 -14.19
CA ALA A 44 6.89 1.36 -13.78
C ALA A 44 6.88 1.57 -12.25
N ALA A 45 5.74 1.38 -11.60
CA ALA A 45 5.63 1.46 -10.14
C ALA A 45 6.45 0.36 -9.45
N LEU A 46 6.41 -0.89 -9.96
CA LEU A 46 7.23 -2.01 -9.50
C LEU A 46 8.73 -1.75 -9.71
N GLY A 47 9.11 -1.13 -10.84
CA GLY A 47 10.48 -0.72 -11.11
C GLY A 47 11.00 0.32 -10.10
N VAL A 48 10.27 1.41 -9.89
CA VAL A 48 10.61 2.42 -8.86
C VAL A 48 10.68 1.79 -7.47
N TYR A 49 9.75 0.89 -7.17
CA TYR A 49 9.69 0.20 -5.90
C TYR A 49 10.90 -0.73 -5.66
N ALA A 50 11.33 -1.50 -6.66
CA ALA A 50 12.54 -2.30 -6.60
C ALA A 50 13.82 -1.45 -6.38
N TYR A 51 13.90 -0.25 -6.97
CA TYR A 51 14.98 0.70 -6.67
C TYR A 51 14.95 1.19 -5.22
N LEU A 52 13.77 1.50 -4.68
CA LEU A 52 13.61 1.93 -3.29
C LEU A 52 13.94 0.81 -2.28
N GLN A 53 13.81 -0.47 -2.65
CA GLN A 53 14.25 -1.61 -1.83
C GLN A 53 15.77 -1.80 -1.80
N LEU A 54 16.46 -1.57 -2.92
CA LEU A 54 17.90 -1.83 -3.01
C LEU A 54 18.73 -0.83 -2.17
N LEU A 55 18.25 0.42 -2.08
CA LEU A 55 18.98 1.52 -1.45
C LEU A 55 19.22 1.35 0.06
N PRO A 56 18.24 1.00 0.91
CA PRO A 56 18.47 0.79 2.35
C PRO A 56 19.51 -0.27 2.66
N ALA A 57 19.50 -1.40 1.96
CA ALA A 57 20.48 -2.48 2.15
C ALA A 57 21.91 -2.04 1.74
N ALA A 58 22.05 -1.47 0.54
CA ALA A 58 23.34 -0.97 0.06
C ALA A 58 23.91 0.16 0.95
N PHE A 59 23.03 1.03 1.45
CA PHE A 59 23.38 2.08 2.41
C PHE A 59 23.85 1.49 3.75
N ALA A 60 23.07 0.58 4.35
CA ALA A 60 23.43 -0.08 5.62
C ALA A 60 24.79 -0.79 5.53
N ASP A 61 25.05 -1.52 4.45
CA ASP A 61 26.34 -2.20 4.24
C ASP A 61 27.50 -1.22 3.98
N SER A 62 27.23 -0.05 3.39
CA SER A 62 28.20 1.05 3.30
C SER A 62 28.55 1.60 4.69
N GLN A 63 27.53 1.90 5.51
CA GLN A 63 27.74 2.40 6.88
C GLN A 63 28.45 1.38 7.77
N ARG A 64 28.18 0.06 7.61
CA ARG A 64 28.90 -1.02 8.32
C ARG A 64 30.40 -1.04 7.98
N ARG A 65 30.76 -0.93 6.70
CA ARG A 65 32.18 -0.84 6.27
C ARG A 65 32.86 0.43 6.80
N GLU A 66 32.14 1.55 6.81
CA GLU A 66 32.62 2.79 7.43
C GLU A 66 32.85 2.61 8.94
N LEU A 67 31.94 1.92 9.64
CA LEU A 67 32.03 1.65 11.08
C LEU A 67 33.28 0.84 11.41
N GLU A 68 33.55 -0.24 10.66
CA GLU A 68 34.78 -1.01 10.81
C GLU A 68 36.04 -0.15 10.64
N ARG A 69 36.07 0.72 9.61
CA ARG A 69 37.21 1.62 9.36
C ARG A 69 37.39 2.63 10.49
N LEU A 70 36.28 3.18 11.00
CA LEU A 70 36.28 4.18 12.05
C LEU A 70 36.73 3.57 13.39
N VAL A 71 36.17 2.41 13.78
CA VAL A 71 36.56 1.69 14.99
C VAL A 71 38.04 1.31 14.96
N ARG A 72 38.57 0.86 13.81
CA ARG A 72 40.00 0.56 13.65
C ARG A 72 40.91 1.79 13.73
N SER A 73 40.43 3.00 13.43
CA SER A 73 41.26 4.21 13.36
C SER A 73 41.19 5.10 14.60
N VAL A 74 40.05 5.14 15.30
CA VAL A 74 39.84 6.01 16.48
C VAL A 74 39.28 5.29 17.72
N GLY A 75 39.02 3.98 17.63
CA GLY A 75 38.46 3.18 18.71
C GLY A 75 36.94 3.32 18.86
N ASP A 76 36.32 2.37 19.57
CA ASP A 76 34.86 2.25 19.64
C ASP A 76 34.16 3.37 20.45
N SER A 77 34.92 4.11 21.25
CA SER A 77 34.43 5.17 22.14
C SER A 77 34.27 6.55 21.47
N ASP A 78 34.70 6.73 20.22
CA ASP A 78 34.56 8.00 19.50
C ASP A 78 33.07 8.34 19.27
N PRO A 79 32.60 9.58 19.53
CA PRO A 79 31.19 9.93 19.35
C PRO A 79 30.67 9.71 17.92
N ARG A 80 31.54 9.70 16.91
CA ARG A 80 31.19 9.37 15.51
C ARG A 80 30.87 7.89 15.33
N VAL A 81 31.55 6.99 16.05
CA VAL A 81 31.21 5.54 16.08
C VAL A 81 29.80 5.35 16.60
N ARG A 82 29.44 6.05 17.70
CA ARG A 82 28.08 6.00 18.26
C ARG A 82 27.03 6.54 17.28
N ALA A 83 27.28 7.69 16.65
CA ALA A 83 26.37 8.26 15.65
C ALA A 83 26.16 7.31 14.46
N LEU A 84 27.22 6.63 14.03
CA LEU A 84 27.20 5.69 12.91
C LEU A 84 26.46 4.39 13.24
N LYS A 85 26.60 3.85 14.47
CA LYS A 85 25.79 2.71 14.95
C LYS A 85 24.28 3.04 14.90
N LEU A 86 23.87 4.21 15.40
CA LEU A 86 22.48 4.68 15.33
C LEU A 86 21.98 4.82 13.88
N SER A 87 22.83 5.29 12.96
CA SER A 87 22.48 5.37 11.53
C SER A 87 22.28 4.00 10.88
N ILE A 88 23.06 2.99 11.27
CA ILE A 88 22.90 1.60 10.82
C ILE A 88 21.60 1.00 11.35
N GLU A 89 21.25 1.25 12.62
CA GLU A 89 19.98 0.81 13.22
C GLU A 89 18.78 1.41 12.47
N GLN A 90 18.79 2.71 12.17
CA GLN A 90 17.75 3.38 11.38
C GLN A 90 17.67 2.81 9.95
N ALA A 91 18.80 2.54 9.30
CA ALA A 91 18.83 1.94 7.97
C ALA A 91 18.28 0.49 7.97
N GLN A 92 18.48 -0.26 9.05
CA GLN A 92 17.91 -1.59 9.21
C GLN A 92 16.38 -1.52 9.35
N VAL A 93 15.84 -0.63 10.18
CA VAL A 93 14.38 -0.43 10.30
C VAL A 93 13.74 -0.05 8.96
N LEU A 94 14.38 0.83 8.18
CA LEU A 94 13.91 1.18 6.84
C LEU A 94 13.94 -0.01 5.88
N ARG A 95 14.97 -0.85 5.96
CA ARG A 95 15.07 -2.08 5.17
C ARG A 95 13.97 -3.07 5.53
N ASP A 96 13.79 -3.36 6.82
CA ASP A 96 12.78 -4.31 7.29
C ASP A 96 11.37 -3.85 6.88
N THR A 97 11.12 -2.53 6.93
CA THR A 97 9.89 -1.91 6.41
C THR A 97 9.71 -2.08 4.90
N ALA A 98 10.79 -1.93 4.13
CA ALA A 98 10.77 -2.16 2.68
C ALA A 98 10.53 -3.63 2.33
N ASP A 99 11.13 -4.57 3.07
CA ASP A 99 10.94 -6.02 2.92
C ASP A 99 9.49 -6.43 3.28
N LEU A 100 8.86 -5.82 4.30
CA LEU A 100 7.42 -6.00 4.59
C LEU A 100 6.51 -5.46 3.47
N GLY A 101 6.82 -4.28 2.93
CA GLY A 101 6.13 -3.74 1.76
C GLY A 101 6.21 -4.68 0.55
N ARG A 102 7.30 -5.44 0.44
CA ARG A 102 7.53 -6.36 -0.68
C ARG A 102 6.57 -7.53 -0.61
N ALA A 103 6.51 -8.17 0.55
CA ALA A 103 5.56 -9.26 0.79
C ALA A 103 4.12 -8.80 0.49
N ARG A 104 3.75 -7.58 0.89
CA ARG A 104 2.44 -6.99 0.58
C ARG A 104 2.15 -6.89 -0.91
N ILE A 105 3.11 -6.41 -1.71
CA ILE A 105 2.96 -6.30 -3.17
C ILE A 105 2.95 -7.68 -3.83
N ASP A 106 3.89 -8.57 -3.49
CA ASP A 106 4.00 -9.92 -4.05
C ASP A 106 2.70 -10.72 -3.77
N ARG A 107 2.13 -10.62 -2.57
CA ARG A 107 0.83 -11.22 -2.20
C ARG A 107 -0.35 -10.60 -2.92
N THR A 108 -0.35 -9.28 -3.12
CA THR A 108 -1.43 -8.60 -3.84
C THR A 108 -1.44 -9.00 -5.31
N LEU A 109 -0.27 -9.12 -5.94
CA LEU A 109 -0.13 -9.65 -7.30
C LEU A 109 -0.54 -11.13 -7.37
N GLU A 110 -0.12 -11.96 -6.42
CA GLU A 110 -0.54 -13.38 -6.31
C GLU A 110 -2.07 -13.51 -6.18
N ALA A 111 -2.72 -12.62 -5.41
CA ALA A 111 -4.16 -12.61 -5.25
C ALA A 111 -4.90 -12.17 -6.52
N ILE A 112 -4.41 -11.13 -7.23
CA ILE A 112 -4.98 -10.65 -8.50
C ILE A 112 -4.81 -11.68 -9.61
N ALA A 113 -3.68 -12.41 -9.65
CA ALA A 113 -3.41 -13.43 -10.67
C ALA A 113 -4.26 -14.70 -10.51
N ARG A 114 -4.91 -14.89 -9.36
CA ARG A 114 -5.84 -16.01 -9.13
C ARG A 114 -7.27 -15.55 -9.40
N GLU A 115 -7.88 -16.09 -10.46
CA GLU A 115 -9.27 -15.83 -10.89
C GLU A 115 -10.34 -16.44 -9.93
N ARG A 116 -10.10 -16.39 -8.62
CA ARG A 116 -10.99 -16.94 -7.59
C ARG A 116 -11.29 -15.91 -6.51
N ASP A 117 -12.59 -15.72 -6.28
CA ASP A 117 -13.15 -14.87 -5.24
C ASP A 117 -12.58 -15.24 -3.87
N ALA A 118 -11.85 -14.31 -3.26
CA ALA A 118 -11.20 -14.51 -1.97
C ALA A 118 -11.23 -13.25 -1.13
N PHE A 119 -11.44 -13.43 0.17
CA PHE A 119 -11.16 -12.40 1.16
C PHE A 119 -9.71 -12.56 1.63
N HIS A 120 -8.90 -11.52 1.46
CA HIS A 120 -7.49 -11.56 1.82
C HIS A 120 -7.02 -10.22 2.39
N GLY A 121 -5.85 -10.23 3.03
CA GLY A 121 -5.42 -9.05 3.76
C GLY A 121 -4.20 -9.27 4.61
N PHE A 122 -3.89 -8.24 5.40
CA PHE A 122 -2.79 -8.26 6.38
C PHE A 122 -3.31 -7.94 7.77
N VAL A 123 -2.74 -8.59 8.78
CA VAL A 123 -2.91 -8.22 10.19
C VAL A 123 -1.57 -7.74 10.74
N SER A 124 -1.56 -6.57 11.39
CA SER A 124 -0.38 -5.95 11.98
C SER A 124 -0.72 -5.32 13.34
N ASP A 125 0.30 -5.04 14.16
CA ASP A 125 0.12 -4.25 15.40
C ASP A 125 0.31 -2.74 15.17
N GLU A 126 0.14 -1.92 16.22
CA GLU A 126 0.39 -0.46 16.22
C GLU A 126 1.82 -0.06 15.77
N SER A 127 2.79 -0.97 15.77
CA SER A 127 4.15 -0.75 15.24
C SER A 127 4.31 -1.23 13.79
N LEU A 128 3.19 -1.53 13.12
CA LEU A 128 3.10 -2.11 11.78
C LEU A 128 3.81 -3.46 11.63
N GLN A 129 4.10 -4.15 12.74
CA GLN A 129 4.73 -5.47 12.68
C GLN A 129 3.69 -6.54 12.35
N PRO A 130 4.00 -7.48 11.43
CA PRO A 130 3.07 -8.52 11.01
C PRO A 130 2.72 -9.47 12.15
N GLN A 131 1.43 -9.79 12.30
CA GLN A 131 0.94 -10.66 13.36
C GLN A 131 0.64 -12.04 12.81
N ARG A 132 1.52 -13.00 13.07
CA ARG A 132 1.49 -14.37 12.53
C ARG A 132 0.66 -15.36 13.35
N GLY A 133 0.15 -16.40 12.69
CA GLY A 133 -0.56 -17.53 13.31
C GLY A 133 -1.97 -17.23 13.84
N LEU A 134 -2.42 -15.98 13.74
CA LEU A 134 -3.77 -15.55 14.14
C LEU A 134 -4.82 -16.23 13.26
N LEU A 135 -5.97 -16.53 13.84
CA LEU A 135 -7.12 -17.08 13.11
C LEU A 135 -8.00 -15.93 12.65
N VAL A 136 -8.18 -15.77 11.35
CA VAL A 136 -9.16 -14.86 10.75
C VAL A 136 -10.37 -15.69 10.35
N ARG A 137 -11.56 -15.28 10.76
CA ARG A 137 -12.82 -16.01 10.54
C ARG A 137 -13.90 -15.08 10.03
N ILE A 138 -14.72 -15.58 9.12
CA ILE A 138 -15.94 -14.93 8.65
C ILE A 138 -17.14 -15.69 9.25
N SER A 139 -17.95 -15.01 10.05
CA SER A 139 -19.25 -15.52 10.51
C SER A 139 -20.38 -14.89 9.69
N SER A 140 -21.35 -15.68 9.22
CA SER A 140 -22.58 -15.14 8.63
C SER A 140 -23.76 -15.48 9.51
N ASP A 141 -24.54 -14.47 9.88
CA ASP A 141 -25.73 -14.62 10.73
C ASP A 141 -26.91 -15.26 9.95
N ALA A 142 -26.80 -15.38 8.62
CA ALA A 142 -27.93 -15.66 7.72
C ALA A 142 -28.14 -17.15 7.38
N THR A 143 -27.18 -18.03 7.66
CA THR A 143 -27.27 -19.45 7.27
C THR A 143 -26.77 -20.38 8.38
N GLY A 144 -27.63 -21.30 8.83
CA GLY A 144 -27.30 -22.39 9.76
C GLY A 144 -26.38 -23.47 9.18
N SER A 145 -25.59 -23.16 8.15
CA SER A 145 -24.59 -24.04 7.56
C SER A 145 -23.29 -23.96 8.35
N SER A 146 -22.91 -25.07 9.00
CA SER A 146 -21.85 -25.15 10.02
C SER A 146 -20.39 -24.92 9.55
N HIS A 147 -20.16 -24.40 8.35
CA HIS A 147 -18.82 -24.13 7.83
C HIS A 147 -18.48 -22.65 7.92
N ALA A 148 -17.86 -22.27 9.04
CA ALA A 148 -17.20 -20.98 9.15
C ALA A 148 -16.06 -20.91 8.12
N LEU A 149 -16.01 -19.83 7.33
CA LEU A 149 -14.90 -19.59 6.43
C LEU A 149 -13.75 -19.01 7.26
N GLU A 150 -12.60 -19.70 7.30
CA GLU A 150 -11.47 -19.31 8.13
C GLU A 150 -10.14 -19.49 7.42
N GLY A 151 -9.14 -18.73 7.88
CA GLY A 151 -7.77 -18.77 7.42
C GLY A 151 -6.82 -18.32 8.52
N ARG A 152 -5.53 -18.58 8.38
CA ARG A 152 -4.50 -18.14 9.33
C ARG A 152 -3.55 -17.14 8.71
N THR A 153 -3.05 -16.22 9.53
CA THR A 153 -1.98 -15.32 9.11
C THR A 153 -0.65 -16.06 9.02
N ALA A 154 0.08 -15.85 7.93
CA ALA A 154 1.45 -16.35 7.75
C ALA A 154 2.48 -15.45 8.47
N ASP A 155 3.78 -15.75 8.35
CA ASP A 155 4.85 -14.97 9.01
C ASP A 155 4.93 -13.50 8.55
N ASP A 156 4.47 -13.20 7.33
CA ASP A 156 4.31 -11.85 6.77
C ASP A 156 3.01 -11.16 7.23
N GLY A 157 2.21 -11.79 8.10
CA GLY A 157 0.92 -11.31 8.56
C GLY A 157 -0.20 -11.43 7.52
N TYR A 158 0.09 -12.00 6.34
CA TYR A 158 -0.89 -12.20 5.27
C TYR A 158 -1.87 -13.31 5.62
N PHE A 159 -3.16 -13.11 5.35
CA PHE A 159 -4.17 -14.16 5.35
C PHE A 159 -4.93 -14.19 4.02
N ARG A 160 -5.46 -15.37 3.68
CA ARG A 160 -6.41 -15.58 2.57
C ARG A 160 -7.48 -16.57 3.02
N ILE A 161 -8.72 -16.27 2.66
CA ILE A 161 -9.90 -17.10 2.84
C ILE A 161 -10.61 -17.13 1.49
N ASP A 162 -10.62 -18.28 0.81
CA ASP A 162 -11.37 -18.43 -0.43
C ASP A 162 -12.88 -18.39 -0.13
N LEU A 163 -13.64 -17.56 -0.85
CA LEU A 163 -15.07 -17.35 -0.61
C LEU A 163 -15.97 -18.42 -1.28
N GLY A 164 -15.34 -19.34 -2.02
CA GLY A 164 -16.01 -20.34 -2.84
C GLY A 164 -16.37 -19.83 -4.23
N GLU A 165 -16.64 -20.76 -5.15
CA GLU A 165 -17.19 -20.41 -6.47
C GLU A 165 -18.70 -20.12 -6.31
N ARG A 166 -19.20 -19.05 -6.96
CA ARG A 166 -20.64 -18.77 -7.01
C ARG A 166 -21.39 -19.97 -7.58
N THR A 167 -22.09 -20.73 -6.75
CA THR A 167 -22.96 -21.85 -7.16
C THR A 167 -24.26 -21.40 -7.83
N GLY A 168 -24.39 -20.10 -8.13
CA GLY A 168 -25.51 -19.52 -8.89
C GLY A 168 -25.09 -19.19 -10.32
N SER A 169 -25.91 -19.64 -11.28
CA SER A 169 -25.75 -19.45 -12.74
C SER A 169 -24.79 -20.41 -13.44
N GLY A 170 -25.32 -21.59 -13.80
CA GLY A 170 -24.78 -22.44 -14.86
C GLY A 170 -24.94 -21.87 -16.27
N VAL A 171 -24.81 -20.54 -16.46
CA VAL A 171 -24.73 -19.92 -17.78
C VAL A 171 -23.33 -20.16 -18.33
N LYS A 172 -23.19 -21.32 -18.97
CA LYS A 172 -22.07 -21.63 -19.87
C LYS A 172 -21.81 -20.42 -20.78
N PRO A 173 -20.61 -19.79 -20.75
CA PRO A 173 -20.34 -18.66 -21.62
C PRO A 173 -20.56 -19.10 -23.07
N PRO A 174 -21.32 -18.35 -23.89
CA PRO A 174 -21.60 -18.75 -25.26
C PRO A 174 -20.27 -18.87 -26.01
N PRO A 175 -20.06 -19.96 -26.78
CA PRO A 175 -18.83 -20.13 -27.54
C PRO A 175 -18.66 -18.94 -28.49
N ARG A 176 -17.50 -18.29 -28.42
CA ARG A 176 -17.18 -17.14 -29.29
C ARG A 176 -17.00 -17.61 -30.74
N GLY A 177 -18.09 -17.71 -31.49
CA GLY A 177 -18.01 -17.92 -32.94
C GLY A 177 -19.20 -18.64 -33.59
N SER A 178 -20.31 -17.93 -33.80
CA SER A 178 -21.19 -18.15 -34.97
C SER A 178 -22.11 -16.95 -35.17
N SER A 179 -22.09 -16.38 -36.37
CA SER A 179 -22.98 -15.28 -36.78
C SER A 179 -24.35 -15.79 -37.22
N VAL A 180 -25.37 -14.91 -37.17
CA VAL A 180 -26.74 -15.07 -37.76
C VAL A 180 -27.56 -16.22 -37.10
N GLU A 181 -28.77 -16.04 -36.57
CA GLU A 181 -29.99 -15.51 -37.20
C GLU A 181 -31.01 -14.94 -36.20
N LYS A 182 -32.01 -14.21 -36.75
CA LYS A 182 -33.14 -13.67 -36.00
C LYS A 182 -34.19 -14.77 -35.75
N SER A 183 -34.57 -14.96 -34.49
CA SER A 183 -35.91 -15.46 -34.17
C SER A 183 -36.45 -14.74 -32.95
N SER A 184 -37.66 -14.21 -33.10
CA SER A 184 -38.41 -13.55 -32.05
C SER A 184 -39.29 -14.59 -31.38
N THR A 185 -39.06 -14.87 -30.10
CA THR A 185 -39.98 -15.67 -29.28
C THR A 185 -39.94 -15.15 -27.85
N ASP A 186 -41.09 -15.16 -27.17
CA ASP A 186 -41.33 -14.43 -25.93
C ASP A 186 -40.33 -14.74 -24.80
N SER A 187 -39.50 -13.76 -24.47
CA SER A 187 -38.75 -13.76 -23.21
C SER A 187 -39.69 -13.40 -22.06
N GLN A 188 -40.36 -14.42 -21.54
CA GLN A 188 -41.04 -14.38 -20.25
C GLN A 188 -40.10 -13.78 -19.20
N ALA A 189 -40.50 -12.66 -18.62
CA ALA A 189 -39.69 -11.92 -17.66
C ALA A 189 -39.70 -12.62 -16.30
N ASP A 190 -38.91 -13.68 -16.17
CA ASP A 190 -38.45 -14.16 -14.88
C ASP A 190 -37.59 -13.06 -14.25
N SER A 191 -38.25 -12.21 -13.47
CA SER A 191 -37.61 -11.45 -12.41
C SER A 191 -36.99 -12.46 -11.45
N ALA A 192 -35.75 -12.86 -11.73
CA ALA A 192 -34.89 -13.53 -10.77
C ALA A 192 -34.84 -12.62 -9.54
N ALA A 193 -35.60 -12.99 -8.50
CA ALA A 193 -35.60 -12.27 -7.25
C ALA A 193 -34.16 -12.18 -6.76
N ALA A 194 -33.65 -10.96 -6.60
CA ALA A 194 -32.28 -10.76 -6.19
C ALA A 194 -32.07 -11.50 -4.86
N GLU A 195 -31.22 -12.53 -4.85
CA GLU A 195 -30.88 -13.20 -3.60
C GLU A 195 -30.36 -12.14 -2.61
N PRO A 196 -30.78 -12.21 -1.33
CA PRO A 196 -30.31 -11.25 -0.34
C PRO A 196 -28.79 -11.27 -0.29
N ALA A 197 -28.18 -10.10 -0.47
CA ALA A 197 -26.72 -9.96 -0.57
C ALA A 197 -26.04 -10.65 0.63
N ARG A 198 -25.18 -11.63 0.34
CA ARG A 198 -24.62 -12.48 1.40
C ARG A 198 -23.53 -11.71 2.12
N ALA A 199 -23.79 -11.34 3.36
CA ALA A 199 -22.87 -10.61 4.20
C ALA A 199 -22.33 -11.50 5.33
N GLY A 200 -21.05 -11.32 5.65
CA GLY A 200 -20.40 -11.90 6.82
C GLY A 200 -19.75 -10.81 7.70
N ARG A 201 -19.45 -11.16 8.94
CA ARG A 201 -18.65 -10.35 9.86
C ARG A 201 -17.27 -10.99 10.01
N VAL A 202 -16.23 -10.18 9.97
CA VAL A 202 -14.85 -10.64 10.16
C VAL A 202 -14.48 -10.59 11.64
N GLU A 203 -13.86 -11.65 12.13
CA GLU A 203 -13.38 -11.80 13.50
C GLU A 203 -11.93 -12.31 13.47
N ILE A 204 -11.07 -11.78 14.33
CA ILE A 204 -9.67 -12.16 14.45
C ILE A 204 -9.41 -12.67 15.86
N PHE A 205 -8.85 -13.87 15.97
CA PHE A 205 -8.54 -14.54 17.23
C PHE A 205 -7.03 -14.78 17.38
N ASP A 206 -6.56 -14.77 18.63
CA ASP A 206 -5.21 -15.20 18.97
C ASP A 206 -5.04 -16.73 18.80
N THR A 207 -3.81 -17.21 18.98
CA THR A 207 -3.48 -18.64 18.91
C THR A 207 -4.10 -19.49 20.02
N ARG A 208 -4.72 -18.86 21.03
CA ARG A 208 -5.43 -19.49 22.15
C ARG A 208 -6.95 -19.48 21.99
N GLY A 209 -7.48 -18.81 20.94
CA GLY A 209 -8.90 -18.67 20.67
C GLY A 209 -9.57 -17.44 21.29
N ASN A 210 -8.81 -16.49 21.85
CA ASN A 210 -9.36 -15.23 22.37
C ASN A 210 -9.64 -14.26 21.22
N LEU A 211 -10.82 -13.62 21.21
CA LEU A 211 -11.18 -12.61 20.24
C LEU A 211 -10.34 -11.34 20.45
N LEU A 212 -9.55 -10.96 19.44
CA LEU A 212 -8.73 -9.75 19.43
C LEU A 212 -9.44 -8.57 18.75
N LEU A 213 -10.13 -8.84 17.64
CA LEU A 213 -10.83 -7.83 16.85
C LEU A 213 -12.10 -8.42 16.25
N ARG A 214 -13.19 -7.63 16.25
CA ARG A 214 -14.42 -7.89 15.51
C ARG A 214 -14.69 -6.71 14.59
N ASP A 215 -14.71 -6.94 13.30
CA ASP A 215 -14.97 -5.92 12.29
C ASP A 215 -16.43 -5.46 12.39
N THR A 216 -16.64 -4.14 12.49
CA THR A 216 -17.96 -3.54 12.51
C THR A 216 -18.58 -3.52 11.11
N THR A 217 -17.75 -3.38 10.08
CA THR A 217 -18.15 -3.29 8.68
C THR A 217 -18.36 -4.68 8.11
N LEU A 218 -19.57 -4.98 7.66
CA LEU A 218 -19.86 -6.26 7.03
C LEU A 218 -19.01 -6.47 5.75
N LEU A 219 -18.62 -7.72 5.53
CA LEU A 219 -17.91 -8.20 4.35
C LEU A 219 -18.94 -8.75 3.36
N PRO A 220 -19.09 -8.18 2.15
CA PRO A 220 -19.89 -8.81 1.11
C PRO A 220 -19.16 -10.05 0.59
N LEU A 221 -19.81 -11.21 0.69
CA LEU A 221 -19.26 -12.51 0.30
C LEU A 221 -19.51 -12.83 -1.18
N ASP A 222 -20.31 -12.01 -1.84
CA ASP A 222 -20.80 -12.18 -3.21
C ASP A 222 -20.24 -11.15 -4.21
N GLN A 223 -19.36 -10.23 -3.77
CA GLN A 223 -18.80 -9.15 -4.59
C GLN A 223 -17.40 -9.44 -5.18
N GLY A 224 -16.97 -10.70 -5.10
CA GLY A 224 -15.69 -11.17 -5.63
C GLY A 224 -14.55 -11.06 -4.63
N THR A 225 -13.33 -10.82 -5.13
CA THR A 225 -12.14 -10.66 -4.27
C THR A 225 -12.17 -9.35 -3.48
N VAL A 226 -12.01 -9.45 -2.16
CA VAL A 226 -12.02 -8.31 -1.23
C VAL A 226 -10.71 -8.24 -0.45
N TYR A 227 -10.10 -7.05 -0.43
CA TYR A 227 -8.91 -6.74 0.34
C TYR A 227 -9.25 -5.91 1.59
N ARG A 228 -8.68 -6.26 2.75
CA ARG A 228 -8.70 -5.42 3.97
C ARG A 228 -7.36 -5.48 4.72
N GLU A 229 -7.07 -4.46 5.52
CA GLU A 229 -5.97 -4.47 6.47
C GLU A 229 -6.49 -4.25 7.89
N TYR A 230 -5.89 -4.93 8.85
CA TYR A 230 -6.28 -4.89 10.25
C TYR A 230 -5.11 -4.47 11.14
N LEU A 231 -5.34 -3.44 11.95
CA LEU A 231 -4.40 -2.94 12.96
C LEU A 231 -4.89 -3.37 14.35
N LEU A 232 -4.09 -4.17 15.06
CA LEU A 232 -4.36 -4.60 16.42
C LEU A 232 -3.71 -3.65 17.43
N GLY A 233 -4.39 -3.37 18.54
CA GLY A 233 -3.93 -2.45 19.59
C GLY A 233 -4.59 -1.07 19.53
N GLY A 234 -5.03 -0.63 18.35
CA GLY A 234 -5.84 0.58 18.21
C GLY A 234 -7.10 0.51 19.09
N ALA A 235 -7.22 1.42 20.05
CA ALA A 235 -8.35 1.46 20.98
C ALA A 235 -9.67 1.57 20.19
N PRO A 236 -10.60 0.60 20.31
CA PRO A 236 -11.82 0.59 19.51
C PRO A 236 -12.70 1.76 19.93
N ASP A 237 -12.85 2.74 19.03
CA ASP A 237 -13.69 3.93 19.15
C ASP A 237 -13.95 4.40 20.59
N ARG A 238 -12.88 4.76 21.31
CA ARG A 238 -13.06 5.65 22.46
C ARG A 238 -13.55 6.98 21.85
N PRO A 239 -14.82 7.40 22.08
CA PRO A 239 -15.34 8.63 21.49
C PRO A 239 -14.39 9.75 21.87
N ALA A 240 -13.91 10.48 20.86
CA ALA A 240 -12.77 11.38 21.00
C ALA A 240 -12.95 12.25 22.24
N ALA A 241 -12.13 11.97 23.27
CA ALA A 241 -12.12 12.78 24.47
C ALA A 241 -11.84 14.21 24.00
N ALA A 242 -12.71 15.14 24.40
CA ALA A 242 -12.68 16.51 23.92
C ALA A 242 -11.23 17.02 23.97
N PRO A 243 -10.73 17.67 22.89
CA PRO A 243 -9.31 17.94 22.72
C PRO A 243 -8.79 18.61 24.00
N PRO A 244 -7.69 18.10 24.59
CA PRO A 244 -7.20 18.60 25.87
C PRO A 244 -7.03 20.11 25.73
N THR A 245 -7.76 20.85 26.56
CA THR A 245 -7.66 22.31 26.64
C THR A 245 -6.18 22.63 26.80
N LYS A 246 -5.61 23.33 25.81
CA LYS A 246 -4.17 23.58 25.73
C LYS A 246 -3.67 24.00 27.11
N PRO A 247 -2.64 23.35 27.69
CA PRO A 247 -2.03 23.86 28.90
C PRO A 247 -1.54 25.28 28.57
N THR A 248 -2.12 26.28 29.25
CA THR A 248 -1.67 27.66 29.15
C THR A 248 -0.18 27.67 29.43
N PRO A 249 0.69 28.09 28.48
CA PRO A 249 2.10 28.16 28.77
C PRO A 249 2.32 29.11 29.95
N PRO A 250 3.16 28.76 30.94
CA PRO A 250 3.49 29.71 31.99
C PRO A 250 4.06 30.99 31.36
N PRO A 251 3.80 32.17 31.94
CA PRO A 251 4.23 33.43 31.35
C PRO A 251 5.74 33.40 31.13
N VAL A 252 6.13 33.58 29.86
CA VAL A 252 7.55 33.67 29.48
C VAL A 252 8.12 34.91 30.16
N ALA A 253 9.03 34.70 31.11
CA ALA A 253 9.73 35.79 31.76
C ALA A 253 10.51 36.58 30.70
N GLU A 254 10.20 37.88 30.62
CA GLU A 254 10.82 38.81 29.70
C GLU A 254 12.35 38.84 29.91
N PRO A 255 13.16 38.56 28.87
CA PRO A 255 14.61 38.55 29.02
C PRO A 255 15.13 39.97 29.27
N ALA A 256 15.71 40.19 30.45
CA ALA A 256 16.30 41.47 30.82
C ALA A 256 17.32 41.95 29.77
N PRO A 257 17.40 43.26 29.47
CA PRO A 257 18.27 43.79 28.43
C PRO A 257 19.74 43.48 28.72
N ALA A 258 20.44 43.02 27.67
CA ALA A 258 21.82 42.58 27.77
C ALA A 258 22.76 43.72 28.17
N ALA A 259 23.40 43.59 29.32
CA ALA A 259 24.43 44.52 29.76
C ALA A 259 25.67 44.43 28.85
N GLU A 260 25.98 45.55 28.20
CA GLU A 260 27.10 45.76 27.30
C GLU A 260 28.45 45.48 28.00
N ARG A 261 29.07 44.32 27.70
CA ARG A 261 30.43 43.99 28.18
C ARG A 261 31.49 44.32 27.14
N VAL A 262 31.91 45.58 27.14
CA VAL A 262 33.18 46.00 26.52
C VAL A 262 34.34 45.36 27.28
N ALA A 263 35.07 44.43 26.65
CA ALA A 263 36.24 43.78 27.24
C ALA A 263 37.42 43.71 26.25
N ALA A 264 38.18 44.81 26.20
CA ALA A 264 39.60 44.92 25.86
C ALA A 264 40.25 43.82 24.98
N ARG A 265 40.32 44.07 23.67
CA ARG A 265 41.33 43.43 22.81
C ARG A 265 42.74 43.89 23.24
N LYS A 266 43.51 42.97 23.84
CA LYS A 266 44.92 43.19 24.17
C LYS A 266 45.77 43.05 22.89
N PRO A 267 46.59 44.05 22.49
CA PRO A 267 47.41 43.93 21.28
C PRO A 267 48.55 42.92 21.48
N ALA A 268 48.78 42.07 20.48
CA ALA A 268 49.88 41.12 20.49
C ALA A 268 51.22 41.85 20.40
N LYS A 269 52.13 41.56 21.32
CA LYS A 269 53.45 42.19 21.40
C LYS A 269 54.39 41.52 20.40
N ALA A 270 54.76 42.24 19.33
CA ALA A 270 55.73 41.75 18.35
C ALA A 270 57.10 41.48 19.02
N GLY A 271 57.58 40.24 18.94
CA GLY A 271 58.94 39.88 19.35
C GLY A 271 59.94 40.21 18.23
N PRO A 272 61.13 40.76 18.55
CA PRO A 272 62.03 41.29 17.55
C PRO A 272 62.82 40.19 16.81
N ALA A 273 63.04 40.42 15.51
CA ALA A 273 64.04 39.68 14.76
C ALA A 273 65.45 39.91 15.33
N LYS A 274 66.18 38.83 15.59
CA LYS A 274 67.64 38.82 15.74
C LYS A 274 68.23 37.76 14.82
N GLY A 275 68.74 38.19 13.67
CA GLY A 275 69.75 37.40 12.96
C GLY A 275 71.13 37.63 13.57
N LYS A 276 72.05 36.66 13.41
CA LYS A 276 73.41 36.85 12.87
C LYS A 276 74.26 35.58 12.96
N ASN A 277 74.68 35.13 11.77
CA ASN A 277 75.96 34.54 11.38
C ASN A 277 76.87 33.88 12.45
N LYS A 278 77.23 32.62 12.17
CA LYS A 278 78.60 32.08 11.98
C LYS A 278 78.47 30.56 11.79
N ARG A 279 79.27 29.87 10.98
CA ARG A 279 80.48 30.28 10.25
C ARG A 279 80.63 29.43 8.98
#